data_AF-A0A2W7RM23-F1
#
_entry.id   AF-A0A2W7RM23-F1
#
_cell.length_a   1.000
_cell.length_b   1.000
_cell.length_c   1.000
_cell.angle_alpha   90.00
_cell.angle_beta   90.00
_cell.angle_gamma   90.00
#
_symmetry.space_group_name_H-M   'P 1'
#
loop_
_entity.id
_entity.type
_entity.pdbx_description
1 polymer ?
#
loop_
_entity_poly.entity_id
_entity_poly.type
_entity_poly.pdbx_seq_one_letter_code
_entity_poly.pdbx_strand_id
1 'polypeptide(L)'
;MVTIKHGYTFLLTVILISNVLFTQNVFAQQVSSKYKHELKKFMKFIRNTEFKQYDTLKIYPYLSNKNLFMISLFGTGVYGLSNEEKTYLIKEIQSDTAKYYFNRHWMKNVQFVPQNQKDGWRLSKPIFLRNYLLCAFSFATPYDPDFASQWTYLYKKENGKWSRLLLMGKILGY
;
A
#
# COMPACT_ATOMS: atom_id res chain seq x y z
N MET A 1 -26.07 -57.00 11.31
CA MET A 1 -26.16 -55.97 10.25
C MET A 1 -26.12 -54.58 10.88
N VAL A 2 -24.99 -54.19 11.50
CA VAL A 2 -24.82 -52.88 12.18
C VAL A 2 -23.35 -52.46 12.06
N THR A 3 -22.95 -51.96 10.89
CA THR A 3 -21.58 -51.43 10.71
C THR A 3 -21.50 -50.25 9.74
N ILE A 4 -22.63 -49.81 9.16
CA ILE A 4 -22.63 -48.78 8.11
C ILE A 4 -22.83 -47.36 8.69
N LYS A 5 -23.42 -47.24 9.89
CA LYS A 5 -23.72 -45.91 10.49
C LYS A 5 -22.48 -45.14 10.91
N HIS A 6 -21.47 -45.80 11.47
CA HIS A 6 -20.26 -45.13 12.01
C HIS A 6 -19.33 -44.57 10.93
N GLY A 7 -19.31 -45.17 9.73
CA GLY A 7 -18.50 -44.67 8.60
C GLY A 7 -19.02 -43.33 8.06
N TYR A 8 -20.35 -43.19 7.98
CA TYR A 8 -20.99 -41.95 7.53
C TYR A 8 -20.79 -40.80 8.51
N THR A 9 -20.86 -41.08 9.82
CA THR A 9 -20.65 -40.04 10.86
C THR A 9 -19.22 -39.53 10.86
N PHE A 10 -18.23 -40.42 10.65
CA PHE A 10 -16.82 -40.07 10.53
C PHE A 10 -16.53 -39.24 9.27
N LEU A 11 -17.10 -39.63 8.12
CA LEU A 11 -16.93 -38.88 6.88
C LEU A 11 -17.53 -37.46 6.98
N LEU A 12 -18.71 -37.33 7.58
CA LEU A 12 -19.36 -36.04 7.83
C LEU A 12 -18.55 -35.16 8.77
N THR A 13 -17.92 -35.72 9.82
CA THR A 13 -17.04 -34.96 10.71
C THR A 13 -15.77 -34.50 10.01
N VAL A 14 -15.15 -35.34 9.17
CA VAL A 14 -13.97 -34.95 8.36
C VAL A 14 -14.31 -33.82 7.38
N ILE A 15 -15.49 -33.86 6.74
CA ILE A 15 -15.96 -32.81 5.83
C ILE A 15 -16.31 -31.52 6.59
N LEU A 16 -16.87 -31.62 7.79
CA LEU A 16 -17.14 -30.44 8.63
C LEU A 16 -15.84 -29.79 9.10
N ILE A 17 -14.87 -30.59 9.57
CA ILE A 17 -13.56 -30.10 10.01
C ILE A 17 -12.79 -29.47 8.84
N SER A 18 -12.85 -30.06 7.64
CA SER A 18 -12.21 -29.47 6.46
C SER A 18 -12.86 -28.13 6.07
N ASN A 19 -14.19 -28.00 6.12
CA ASN A 19 -14.87 -26.73 5.85
C ASN A 19 -14.59 -25.66 6.92
N VAL A 20 -14.46 -26.05 8.20
CA VAL A 20 -14.04 -25.14 9.27
C VAL A 20 -12.58 -24.71 9.07
N LEU A 21 -11.68 -25.62 8.67
CA LEU A 21 -10.28 -25.28 8.39
C LEU A 21 -10.12 -24.42 7.11
N PHE A 22 -10.98 -24.60 6.11
CA PHE A 22 -10.99 -23.77 4.90
C PHE A 22 -11.56 -22.36 5.16
N THR A 23 -12.56 -22.23 6.05
CA THR A 23 -13.13 -20.92 6.42
C THR A 23 -12.23 -20.10 7.34
N GLN A 24 -11.28 -20.73 8.05
CA GLN A 24 -10.25 -20.02 8.81
C GLN A 24 -9.15 -19.38 7.95
N ASN A 25 -9.10 -19.61 6.63
CA ASN A 25 -8.27 -18.79 5.75
C ASN A 25 -8.89 -17.41 5.42
N VAL A 26 -10.06 -17.11 5.98
CA VAL A 26 -10.70 -15.77 5.93
C VAL A 26 -10.32 -14.94 7.17
N PHE A 27 -9.22 -15.27 7.84
CA PHE A 27 -8.64 -14.37 8.84
C PHE A 27 -7.87 -13.25 8.14
N ALA A 28 -8.33 -12.02 8.40
CA ALA A 28 -7.70 -10.74 8.12
C ALA A 28 -6.20 -10.89 7.82
N GLN A 29 -5.79 -10.51 6.61
CA GLN A 29 -4.41 -10.53 6.14
C GLN A 29 -3.48 -9.93 7.20
N GLN A 30 -2.95 -10.77 8.09
CA GLN A 30 -1.95 -10.37 9.06
C GLN A 30 -0.80 -9.88 8.20
N VAL A 31 -0.59 -8.57 8.24
CA VAL A 31 0.45 -7.90 7.48
C VAL A 31 1.75 -8.67 7.69
N SER A 32 2.15 -9.45 6.68
CA SER A 32 3.19 -10.48 6.85
C SER A 32 4.48 -9.85 7.38
N SER A 33 5.28 -10.62 8.14
CA SER A 33 6.61 -10.17 8.60
C SER A 33 7.45 -9.63 7.43
N LYS A 34 7.33 -10.28 6.27
CA LYS A 34 7.91 -9.86 5.00
C LYS A 34 7.41 -8.49 4.54
N TYR A 35 6.10 -8.23 4.56
CA TYR A 35 5.55 -6.92 4.23
C TYR A 35 6.10 -5.84 5.15
N LYS A 36 6.09 -6.06 6.48
CA LYS A 36 6.61 -5.07 7.45
C LYS A 36 8.09 -4.76 7.20
N HIS A 37 8.88 -5.77 6.86
CA HIS A 37 10.30 -5.62 6.54
C HIS A 37 10.52 -4.81 5.26
N GLU A 38 9.80 -5.13 4.20
CA GLU A 38 9.94 -4.45 2.91
C GLU A 38 9.41 -3.01 2.95
N LEU A 39 8.31 -2.80 3.66
CA LEU A 39 7.79 -1.48 3.98
C LEU A 39 8.82 -0.62 4.72
N LYS A 40 9.44 -1.14 5.79
CA LYS A 40 10.48 -0.41 6.53
C LYS A 40 11.65 0.00 5.62
N LYS A 41 12.10 -0.88 4.72
CA LYS A 41 13.17 -0.55 3.75
C LYS A 41 12.72 0.53 2.77
N PHE A 42 11.50 0.40 2.25
CA PHE A 42 10.94 1.36 1.30
C PHE A 42 10.78 2.75 1.91
N MET A 43 10.22 2.86 3.12
CA MET A 43 10.05 4.16 3.79
C MET A 43 11.38 4.83 4.15
N LYS A 44 12.41 4.04 4.51
CA LYS A 44 13.78 4.56 4.69
C LYS A 44 14.34 5.14 3.39
N PHE A 45 14.10 4.46 2.26
CA PHE A 45 14.49 4.95 0.95
C PHE A 45 13.78 6.28 0.63
N ILE A 46 12.45 6.33 0.75
CA ILE A 46 11.65 7.55 0.50
C ILE A 46 12.14 8.73 1.36
N ARG A 47 12.44 8.50 2.64
CA ARG A 47 12.98 9.54 3.53
C ARG A 47 14.31 10.12 3.04
N ASN A 48 15.15 9.28 2.44
CA ASN A 48 16.50 9.64 1.99
C ASN A 48 16.54 10.16 0.55
N THR A 49 15.46 10.02 -0.22
CA THR A 49 15.37 10.51 -1.60
C THR A 49 14.42 11.70 -1.69
N GLU A 50 13.11 11.46 -1.58
CA GLU A 50 12.08 12.48 -1.83
C GLU A 50 12.09 13.57 -0.75
N PHE A 51 12.50 13.21 0.47
CA PHE A 51 12.47 14.13 1.61
C PHE A 51 13.85 14.47 2.19
N LYS A 52 14.92 14.21 1.43
CA LYS A 52 16.31 14.39 1.91
C LYS A 52 16.58 15.80 2.43
N GLN A 53 15.99 16.81 1.80
CA GLN A 53 16.20 18.24 2.10
C GLN A 53 15.51 18.73 3.38
N TYR A 54 14.65 17.92 4.00
CA TYR A 54 13.95 18.30 5.23
C TYR A 54 14.66 17.69 6.43
N ASP A 55 15.13 18.51 7.36
CA ASP A 55 15.76 18.05 8.60
C ASP A 55 14.75 17.30 9.49
N THR A 56 13.61 17.94 9.73
CA THR A 56 12.43 17.35 10.36
C THR A 56 11.28 17.29 9.36
N LEU A 57 10.75 16.09 9.14
CA LEU A 57 9.64 15.87 8.22
C LEU A 57 8.33 15.81 9.00
N LYS A 58 7.50 16.85 8.87
CA LYS A 58 6.11 16.85 9.36
C LYS A 58 5.26 16.00 8.43
N ILE A 59 4.64 14.96 8.97
CA ILE A 59 3.83 14.00 8.21
C ILE A 59 2.42 13.94 8.76
N TYR A 60 1.47 14.06 7.85
CA TYR A 60 0.12 13.58 8.03
C TYR A 60 -0.02 12.19 7.38
N PRO A 61 -0.25 11.12 8.17
CA PRO A 61 -0.21 9.73 7.69
C PRO A 61 -1.52 9.31 6.99
N TYR A 62 -2.07 10.19 6.17
CA TYR A 62 -3.26 9.88 5.37
C TYR A 62 -3.30 10.71 4.10
N LEU A 63 -3.20 9.98 2.98
CA LEU A 63 -3.52 10.44 1.66
C LEU A 63 -4.28 9.30 0.98
N SER A 64 -5.59 9.45 0.82
CA SER A 64 -6.37 8.43 0.11
C SER A 64 -5.99 8.43 -1.36
N ASN A 65 -5.58 7.26 -1.84
CA ASN A 65 -5.28 7.07 -3.25
C ASN A 65 -6.55 7.20 -4.14
N LYS A 66 -7.76 7.04 -3.58
CA LYS A 66 -9.01 6.99 -4.35
C LYS A 66 -9.21 8.17 -5.30
N ASN A 67 -8.93 9.39 -4.84
CA ASN A 67 -9.10 10.61 -5.66
C ASN A 67 -7.90 10.86 -6.59
N LEU A 68 -6.71 10.46 -6.16
CA LEU A 68 -5.43 10.64 -6.88
C LEU A 68 -5.38 9.94 -8.24
N PHE A 69 -6.06 8.82 -8.32
CA PHE A 69 -5.96 7.90 -9.44
C PHE A 69 -7.25 7.82 -10.28
N MET A 70 -8.29 8.58 -9.93
CA MET A 70 -9.47 8.77 -10.80
C MET A 70 -9.16 9.66 -12.02
N ILE A 71 -8.26 10.64 -11.88
CA ILE A 71 -8.08 11.72 -12.86
C ILE A 71 -6.92 11.45 -13.84
N SER A 72 -5.98 10.58 -13.49
CA SER A 72 -4.96 10.11 -14.43
C SER A 72 -4.38 8.79 -13.98
N LEU A 73 -4.94 7.72 -14.51
CA LEU A 73 -4.15 6.55 -14.81
C LEU A 73 -4.42 6.15 -16.26
N PHE A 74 -3.41 5.51 -16.84
CA PHE A 74 -3.49 4.71 -18.07
C PHE A 74 -3.23 5.47 -19.37
N GLY A 75 -2.00 5.99 -19.49
CA GLY A 75 -1.26 5.78 -20.73
C GLY A 75 -1.07 4.26 -20.91
N THR A 76 -1.96 3.63 -21.67
CA THR A 76 -1.97 2.20 -21.95
C THR A 76 -0.73 1.80 -22.75
N GLY A 77 0.39 1.53 -22.06
CA GLY A 77 1.59 0.98 -22.68
C GLY A 77 2.91 1.37 -22.03
N VAL A 78 2.95 2.45 -21.25
CA VAL A 78 4.24 3.09 -20.87
C VAL A 78 4.85 2.54 -19.58
N TYR A 79 4.07 1.85 -18.73
CA TYR A 79 4.50 1.46 -17.38
C TYR A 79 4.98 0.01 -17.23
N GLY A 80 4.97 -0.78 -18.31
CA GLY A 80 5.44 -2.17 -18.29
C GLY A 80 4.70 -3.08 -17.30
N LEU A 81 3.53 -2.67 -16.80
CA LEU A 81 2.66 -3.46 -15.93
C LEU A 81 1.75 -4.37 -16.74
N SER A 82 1.55 -5.60 -16.27
CA SER A 82 0.56 -6.53 -16.84
C SER A 82 -0.86 -6.05 -16.56
N ASN A 83 -1.86 -6.61 -17.25
CA ASN A 83 -3.25 -6.23 -17.03
C ASN A 83 -3.75 -6.65 -15.64
N GLU A 84 -3.24 -7.77 -15.12
CA GLU A 84 -3.51 -8.26 -13.77
C GLU A 84 -2.95 -7.28 -12.72
N GLU A 85 -1.75 -6.75 -12.95
CA GLU A 85 -1.12 -5.77 -12.05
C GLU A 85 -1.86 -4.44 -12.05
N LYS A 86 -2.32 -3.97 -13.22
CA LYS A 86 -3.17 -2.79 -13.33
C LYS A 86 -4.48 -2.99 -12.57
N THR A 87 -5.13 -4.13 -12.78
CA THR A 87 -6.40 -4.47 -12.10
C THR A 87 -6.22 -4.52 -10.58
N TYR A 88 -5.15 -5.16 -10.12
CA TYR A 88 -4.82 -5.20 -8.70
C TYR A 88 -4.56 -3.81 -8.12
N LEU A 89 -3.78 -2.98 -8.83
CA LEU A 89 -3.50 -1.60 -8.43
C LEU A 89 -4.79 -0.79 -8.30
N ILE A 90 -5.68 -0.86 -9.30
CA ILE A 90 -7.00 -0.19 -9.27
C ILE A 90 -7.81 -0.64 -8.04
N LYS A 91 -7.82 -1.95 -7.75
CA LYS A 91 -8.56 -2.49 -6.60
C LYS A 91 -8.02 -1.98 -5.27
N GLU A 92 -6.69 -1.97 -5.08
CA GLU A 92 -6.07 -1.41 -3.86
C GLU A 92 -6.38 0.08 -3.71
N ILE A 93 -6.37 0.83 -4.81
CA ILE A 93 -6.69 2.27 -4.82
C ILE A 93 -8.17 2.50 -4.43
N GLN A 94 -9.09 1.77 -5.04
CA GLN A 94 -10.54 1.96 -4.81
C GLN A 94 -10.97 1.56 -3.41
N SER A 95 -10.28 0.57 -2.82
CA SER A 95 -10.53 0.09 -1.46
C SER A 95 -9.76 0.86 -0.37
N ASP A 96 -8.97 1.86 -0.75
CA ASP A 96 -8.17 2.66 0.17
C ASP A 96 -9.04 3.62 0.99
N THR A 97 -9.49 3.11 2.14
CA THR A 97 -10.38 3.76 3.10
C THR A 97 -9.68 4.22 4.38
N ALA A 98 -8.40 3.91 4.55
CA ALA A 98 -7.76 3.92 5.87
C ALA A 98 -6.70 5.01 6.05
N LYS A 99 -6.64 5.57 7.27
CA LYS A 99 -5.45 6.24 7.81
C LYS A 99 -4.30 5.22 7.87
N TYR A 100 -3.19 5.52 7.21
CA TYR A 100 -2.07 4.61 7.16
C TYR A 100 -1.08 4.89 8.28
N TYR A 101 -1.12 4.12 9.36
CA TYR A 101 -0.22 4.31 10.49
C TYR A 101 1.21 3.86 10.16
N PHE A 102 2.09 4.81 9.84
CA PHE A 102 3.53 4.59 9.72
C PHE A 102 4.18 4.54 11.12
N ASN A 103 5.10 3.60 11.34
CA ASN A 103 5.94 3.64 12.53
C ASN A 103 7.02 4.73 12.36
N ARG A 104 7.11 5.68 13.30
CA ARG A 104 8.14 6.74 13.29
C ARG A 104 9.57 6.19 13.11
N HIS A 105 9.86 4.98 13.57
CA HIS A 105 11.20 4.39 13.46
C HIS A 105 11.58 3.96 12.03
N TRP A 106 10.65 4.02 11.07
CA TRP A 106 10.94 3.72 9.67
C TRP A 106 11.49 4.94 8.91
N MET A 107 11.31 6.15 9.44
CA MET A 107 11.79 7.39 8.83
C MET A 107 12.48 8.25 9.89
N LYS A 108 13.72 8.66 9.66
CA LYS A 108 14.45 9.51 10.62
C LYS A 108 13.79 10.89 10.74
N ASN A 109 13.79 11.47 11.94
CA ASN A 109 13.34 12.83 12.23
C ASN A 109 11.94 13.14 11.67
N VAL A 110 10.95 12.33 12.02
CA VAL A 110 9.55 12.53 11.63
C VAL A 110 8.73 13.04 12.80
N GLN A 111 7.91 14.06 12.55
CA GLN A 111 6.88 14.55 13.45
C GLN A 111 5.51 14.26 12.84
N PHE A 112 4.66 13.50 13.55
CA PHE A 112 3.28 13.32 13.12
C PHE A 112 2.45 14.53 13.53
N VAL A 113 1.73 15.12 12.57
CA VAL A 113 0.85 16.27 12.81
C VAL A 113 -0.63 15.86 12.74
N PRO A 114 -1.53 16.49 13.49
CA PRO A 114 -2.96 16.22 13.43
C PRO A 114 -3.58 16.67 12.10
N GLN A 115 -4.75 16.12 11.75
CA GLN A 115 -5.42 16.33 10.46
C GLN A 115 -5.80 17.78 10.15
N ASN A 116 -6.02 18.60 11.18
CA ASN A 116 -6.37 20.02 11.06
C ASN A 116 -5.15 20.91 10.77
N GLN A 117 -3.92 20.40 10.87
CA GLN A 117 -2.71 21.12 10.51
C GLN A 117 -2.41 20.90 9.02
N LYS A 118 -2.42 22.00 8.25
CA LYS A 118 -2.19 21.99 6.79
C LYS A 118 -0.69 22.04 6.41
N ASP A 119 0.21 22.05 7.38
CA ASP A 119 1.66 22.28 7.20
C ASP A 119 2.49 20.98 7.10
N GLY A 120 1.84 19.81 6.97
CA GLY A 120 2.49 18.51 6.88
C GLY A 120 2.36 17.83 5.53
N TRP A 121 3.39 17.09 5.13
CA TRP A 121 3.35 16.19 3.97
C TRP A 121 2.32 15.10 4.18
N ARG A 122 1.53 14.79 3.16
CA ARG A 122 0.57 13.68 3.22
C ARG A 122 1.13 12.50 2.45
N LEU A 123 1.06 11.30 3.03
CA LEU A 123 1.60 10.08 2.41
C LEU A 123 0.49 9.04 2.27
N SER A 124 0.47 8.34 1.13
CA SER A 124 -0.46 7.24 0.90
C SER A 124 0.10 5.91 1.39
N LYS A 125 -0.75 4.88 1.51
CA LYS A 125 -0.29 3.51 1.75
C LYS A 125 0.56 3.04 0.55
N PRO A 126 1.79 2.52 0.77
CA PRO A 126 2.56 1.91 -0.31
C PRO A 126 1.86 0.64 -0.85
N ILE A 127 1.72 0.55 -2.17
CA ILE A 127 1.12 -0.59 -2.87
C ILE A 127 2.24 -1.37 -3.58
N PHE A 128 2.56 -2.56 -3.06
CA PHE A 128 3.62 -3.40 -3.62
C PHE A 128 3.09 -4.32 -4.72
N LEU A 129 3.86 -4.45 -5.81
CA LEU A 129 3.62 -5.38 -6.92
C LEU A 129 4.84 -6.29 -7.09
N ARG A 130 4.69 -7.37 -7.87
CA ARG A 130 5.77 -8.33 -8.21
C ARG A 130 6.57 -8.79 -7.00
N ASN A 131 5.90 -9.19 -5.91
CA ASN A 131 6.57 -9.65 -4.69
C ASN A 131 7.59 -8.62 -4.16
N TYR A 132 7.16 -7.36 -3.99
CA TYR A 132 7.97 -6.25 -3.47
C TYR A 132 9.09 -5.78 -4.41
N LEU A 133 9.02 -6.08 -5.71
CA LEU A 133 9.95 -5.54 -6.71
C LEU A 133 9.50 -4.19 -7.27
N LEU A 134 8.21 -3.89 -7.20
CA LEU A 134 7.65 -2.59 -7.58
C LEU A 134 6.82 -2.03 -6.43
N CYS A 135 6.75 -0.71 -6.34
CA CYS A 135 5.89 -0.03 -5.38
C CYS A 135 5.28 1.22 -6.01
N ALA A 136 3.96 1.34 -6.00
CA ALA A 136 3.28 2.60 -6.24
C ALA A 136 3.15 3.35 -4.92
N PHE A 137 3.49 4.64 -4.90
CA PHE A 137 3.44 5.46 -3.70
C PHE A 137 3.17 6.91 -4.05
N SER A 138 2.29 7.53 -3.26
CA SER A 138 1.83 8.89 -3.49
C SER A 138 2.10 9.78 -2.29
N PHE A 139 2.35 11.05 -2.58
CA PHE A 139 2.48 12.08 -1.55
C PHE A 139 1.94 13.43 -2.03
N ALA A 140 1.51 14.26 -1.08
CA ALA A 140 1.01 15.61 -1.33
C ALA A 140 1.79 16.64 -0.50
N THR A 141 2.02 17.81 -1.10
CA THR A 141 2.79 18.91 -0.51
C THR A 141 2.03 19.60 0.63
N PRO A 142 2.73 20.12 1.66
CA PRO A 142 2.13 20.97 2.68
C PRO A 142 1.79 22.40 2.20
N TYR A 143 2.33 22.83 1.05
CA TYR A 143 2.22 24.22 0.57
C TYR A 143 0.92 24.52 -0.19
N ASP A 144 -0.01 23.57 -0.24
CA ASP A 144 -1.26 23.68 -0.97
C ASP A 144 -2.43 23.45 -0.02
N PRO A 145 -3.17 24.50 0.39
CA PRO A 145 -4.22 24.40 1.39
C PRO A 145 -5.42 23.56 0.93
N ASP A 146 -5.55 23.31 -0.38
CA ASP A 146 -6.63 22.55 -1.02
C ASP A 146 -6.16 21.18 -1.54
N PHE A 147 -4.93 20.79 -1.22
CA PHE A 147 -4.32 19.51 -1.60
C PHE A 147 -4.13 19.35 -3.09
N ALA A 148 -4.04 20.42 -3.85
CA ALA A 148 -4.19 20.31 -5.27
C ALA A 148 -2.88 19.87 -5.97
N SER A 149 -1.71 20.00 -5.32
CA SER A 149 -0.45 19.40 -5.78
C SER A 149 -0.14 18.04 -5.13
N GLN A 150 -0.33 16.98 -5.91
CA GLN A 150 -0.10 15.60 -5.46
C GLN A 150 0.62 14.79 -6.55
N TRP A 151 1.48 13.87 -6.15
CA TRP A 151 2.24 13.03 -7.07
C TRP A 151 2.11 11.56 -6.71
N THR A 152 1.97 10.72 -7.74
CA THR A 152 2.16 9.28 -7.63
C THR A 152 3.36 8.87 -8.47
N TYR A 153 4.30 8.17 -7.85
CA TYR A 153 5.42 7.55 -8.56
C TYR A 153 5.35 6.03 -8.47
N LEU A 154 5.87 5.39 -9.52
CA LEU A 154 6.24 3.98 -9.50
C LEU A 154 7.72 3.89 -9.13
N TYR A 155 8.04 3.02 -8.19
CA TYR A 155 9.39 2.71 -7.76
C TYR A 155 9.73 1.26 -8.11
N LYS A 156 10.99 1.00 -8.43
CA LYS A 156 11.51 -0.32 -8.75
C LYS A 156 12.61 -0.71 -7.78
N LYS A 157 12.70 -2.01 -7.48
CA LYS A 157 13.76 -2.60 -6.69
C LYS A 157 14.62 -3.52 -7.57
N GLU A 158 15.90 -3.21 -7.66
CA GLU A 158 16.90 -4.02 -8.36
C GLU A 158 18.08 -4.29 -7.44
N ASN A 159 18.54 -5.53 -7.35
CA ASN A 159 19.66 -5.93 -6.48
C ASN A 159 19.51 -5.44 -5.03
N GLY A 160 18.28 -5.47 -4.52
CA GLY A 160 17.97 -5.02 -3.15
C GLY A 160 17.79 -3.51 -2.97
N LYS A 161 18.09 -2.69 -3.99
CA LYS A 161 18.06 -1.22 -3.92
C LYS A 161 16.82 -0.67 -4.62
N TRP A 162 16.17 0.30 -3.98
CA TRP A 162 15.03 1.01 -4.55
C TRP A 162 15.50 2.19 -5.40
N SER A 163 14.77 2.48 -6.48
CA SER A 163 14.92 3.67 -7.31
C SER A 163 13.55 4.13 -7.81
N ARG A 164 13.43 5.43 -8.10
CA ARG A 164 12.23 6.00 -8.73
C ARG A 164 12.26 5.62 -10.21
N LEU A 165 11.20 4.95 -10.68
CA LEU A 165 11.10 4.52 -12.06
C LEU A 165 10.45 5.61 -12.91
N LEU A 166 9.25 6.07 -12.54
CA LEU A 166 8.50 7.05 -13.33
C LEU A 166 7.36 7.70 -12.53
N LEU A 167 6.86 8.83 -13.03
CA LEU A 167 5.65 9.50 -12.55
C LEU A 167 4.43 8.81 -13.17
N MET A 168 3.55 8.25 -12.33
CA MET A 168 2.33 7.57 -12.79
C MET A 168 1.17 8.55 -12.98
N GLY A 169 1.11 9.58 -12.13
CA GLY A 169 0.04 10.57 -12.13
C GLY A 169 0.43 11.76 -11.27
N LYS A 170 -0.13 12.93 -11.61
CA LYS A 170 0.06 14.17 -10.90
C LYS A 170 -1.24 14.95 -10.92
N ILE A 171 -1.67 15.44 -9.76
CA ILE A 171 -2.68 16.48 -9.66
C ILE A 171 -1.92 17.79 -9.42
N LEU A 172 -2.28 18.83 -10.16
CA LEU A 172 -1.75 20.18 -9.99
C LEU A 172 -2.86 21.08 -9.47
N GLY A 173 -2.54 21.83 -8.41
CA GLY A 173 -3.38 22.91 -7.95
C GLY A 173 -3.28 24.10 -8.84
N TYR A 174 -4.44 24.66 -9.16
CA TYR A 174 -4.60 25.98 -9.75
C TYR A 174 -4.93 26.98 -8.64
#